data_AF-A0A1F9KBE8-F1
#
_entry.id   AF-A0A1F9KBE8-F1
#
_cell.length_a   1.000
_cell.length_b   1.000
_cell.length_c   1.000
_cell.angle_alpha   90.00
_cell.angle_beta   90.00
_cell.angle_gamma   90.00
#
_symmetry.space_group_name_H-M   'P 1'
#
loop_
_entity.id
_entity.type
_entity.pdbx_description
1 polymer ?
#
loop_
_entity_poly.entity_id
_entity_poly.type
_entity_poly.pdbx_seq_one_letter_code
_entity_poly.pdbx_strand_id
1 'polypeptide(L)'
;MAKKTDRIGRALGATRQFSVNTRASGPLAWIQLREEIGARLSSRGGRPSDPEWKLRRVIPFKKSSWDFLQQTSGKLRVNPGHLAAMLLERGIESFKKHR
;
A
#
# COMPACT_ATOMS: atom_id res chain seq x y z
N MET A 1 17.47 3.14 30.70
CA MET A 1 16.45 2.12 30.99
C MET A 1 15.26 2.32 30.06
N ALA A 2 14.92 1.37 29.19
CA ALA A 2 13.78 1.51 28.28
C ALA A 2 12.46 1.34 29.06
N LYS A 3 11.51 2.28 28.91
CA LYS A 3 10.20 2.20 29.57
C LYS A 3 9.47 0.91 29.15
N LYS A 4 8.74 0.28 30.08
CA LYS A 4 8.03 -1.02 29.90
C LYS A 4 7.19 -1.11 28.62
N THR A 5 6.57 -0.01 28.20
CA THR A 5 5.79 0.14 26.96
C THR A 5 6.62 -0.10 25.70
N ASP A 6 7.88 0.35 25.71
CA ASP A 6 8.80 0.21 24.59
C ASP A 6 9.13 -1.27 24.32
N ARG A 7 9.15 -2.08 25.38
CA ARG A 7 9.41 -3.53 25.30
C ARG A 7 8.27 -4.29 24.61
N ILE A 8 7.03 -3.93 24.91
CA ILE A 8 5.83 -4.56 24.31
C ILE A 8 5.77 -4.22 22.83
N GLY A 9 5.92 -2.94 22.46
CA GLY A 9 5.86 -2.54 21.06
C GLY A 9 6.97 -3.20 20.22
N ARG A 10 8.20 -3.30 20.75
CA ARG A 10 9.28 -4.04 20.05
C ARG A 10 9.00 -5.54 19.93
N ALA A 11 8.46 -6.18 20.96
CA ALA A 11 8.09 -7.60 20.90
C ALA A 11 7.00 -7.88 19.86
N LEU A 12 6.10 -6.92 19.63
CA LEU A 12 5.07 -6.97 18.59
C LEU A 12 5.59 -6.55 17.20
N GLY A 13 6.90 -6.33 17.04
CA GLY A 13 7.52 -5.93 15.77
C GLY A 13 7.28 -4.47 15.37
N ALA A 14 6.80 -3.62 16.28
CA ALA A 14 6.54 -2.23 15.98
C ALA A 14 7.84 -1.44 15.82
N THR A 15 8.10 -0.94 14.60
CA THR A 15 9.27 -0.09 14.30
C THR A 15 9.10 1.34 14.81
N ARG A 16 7.85 1.78 15.05
CA ARG A 16 7.52 3.09 15.59
C ARG A 16 6.36 2.98 16.57
N GLN A 17 6.40 3.80 17.63
CA GLN A 17 5.34 3.94 18.63
C GLN A 17 4.95 5.40 18.73
N PHE A 18 3.67 5.66 18.99
CA PHE A 18 3.12 7.01 19.11
C PHE A 18 2.21 7.08 20.32
N SER A 19 2.23 8.22 21.03
CA SER A 19 1.27 8.50 22.08
C SER A 19 -0.04 8.99 21.46
N VAL A 20 -1.15 8.39 21.90
CA VAL A 20 -2.50 8.86 21.60
C VAL A 20 -2.85 9.89 22.69
N ASN A 21 -3.04 11.13 22.29
CA ASN A 21 -3.36 12.21 23.22
C ASN A 21 -4.87 12.20 23.50
N THR A 22 -5.33 11.28 24.34
CA THR A 22 -6.74 11.21 24.75
C THR A 22 -7.02 12.29 25.80
N ARG A 23 -7.95 13.21 25.50
CA ARG A 23 -8.42 14.21 26.46
C ARG A 23 -9.47 13.62 27.43
N ALA A 24 -10.08 12.50 27.06
CA ALA A 24 -11.10 11.82 27.85
C ALA A 24 -10.57 10.52 28.46
N SER A 25 -11.07 10.15 29.65
CA SER A 25 -10.83 8.86 30.30
C SER A 25 -12.08 7.97 30.19
N GLY A 26 -11.89 6.66 30.28
CA GLY A 26 -12.99 5.68 30.21
C GLY A 26 -13.52 5.41 28.80
N PRO A 27 -14.79 5.02 28.63
CA PRO A 27 -15.35 4.58 27.34
C PRO A 27 -15.17 5.57 26.19
N LEU A 28 -15.15 6.87 26.49
CA LEU A 28 -14.97 7.94 25.51
C LEU A 28 -13.55 8.01 24.93
N ALA A 29 -12.55 7.49 25.65
CA ALA A 29 -11.18 7.39 25.17
C ALA A 29 -11.07 6.46 23.94
N TRP A 30 -11.92 5.43 23.87
CA TRP A 30 -11.95 4.50 22.72
C TRP A 30 -12.45 5.17 21.44
N ILE A 31 -13.38 6.13 21.55
CA ILE A 31 -13.86 6.89 20.39
C ILE A 31 -12.72 7.76 19.84
N GLN A 32 -11.99 8.46 20.71
CA GLN A 32 -10.82 9.26 20.33
C GLN A 32 -9.72 8.40 19.70
N LEU A 33 -9.47 7.21 20.25
CA LEU A 33 -8.52 6.26 19.67
C LEU A 33 -8.94 5.85 18.25
N ARG A 34 -10.22 5.56 18.02
CA ARG A 34 -10.75 5.18 16.70
C ARG A 34 -10.54 6.29 15.67
N GLU A 35 -10.82 7.53 16.06
CA GLU A 35 -10.62 8.70 15.19
C GLU A 35 -9.15 8.90 14.85
N GLU A 36 -8.26 8.79 15.84
CA GLU A 36 -6.83 8.97 15.65
C GLU A 36 -6.21 7.87 14.76
N ILE A 37 -6.69 6.64 14.88
CA ILE A 37 -6.34 5.53 13.98
C ILE A 37 -6.82 5.83 12.56
N GLY A 38 -8.08 6.23 12.38
CA GLY A 38 -8.64 6.54 11.06
C GLY A 38 -7.90 7.67 10.35
N ALA A 39 -7.55 8.73 11.07
CA ALA A 39 -6.78 9.85 10.53
C ALA A 39 -5.36 9.43 10.11
N ARG A 40 -4.69 8.59 10.92
CA ARG A 40 -3.30 8.15 10.65
C ARG A 40 -3.18 7.06 9.60
N LEU A 41 -4.09 6.09 9.61
CA LEU A 41 -4.12 5.00 8.65
C LEU A 41 -4.89 5.35 7.37
N SER A 42 -5.20 6.63 7.17
CA SER A 42 -5.70 7.12 5.89
C SER A 42 -4.66 6.87 4.79
N SER A 43 -5.04 6.14 3.75
CA SER A 43 -4.18 5.92 2.59
C SER A 43 -4.01 7.25 1.85
N ARG A 44 -2.85 7.88 1.98
CA ARG A 44 -2.51 9.16 1.31
C ARG A 44 -1.95 8.98 -0.11
N GLY A 45 -2.02 7.77 -0.66
CA GLY A 45 -1.33 7.36 -1.88
C GLY A 45 -0.75 5.96 -1.73
N GLY A 46 -0.44 5.32 -2.87
CA GLY A 46 -0.10 3.89 -2.97
C GLY A 46 1.07 3.43 -2.07
N ARG A 47 1.27 2.10 -2.02
CA ARG A 47 2.33 1.45 -1.24
C ARG A 47 3.67 2.16 -1.48
N PRO A 48 4.42 2.56 -0.42
CA PRO A 48 5.74 3.16 -0.60
C PRO A 48 6.58 2.25 -1.48
N SER A 49 6.99 2.76 -2.64
CA SER A 49 7.93 2.08 -3.51
C SER A 49 9.31 2.05 -2.84
N ASP A 50 10.10 1.05 -3.19
CA ASP A 50 11.47 0.92 -2.69
C ASP A 50 12.28 2.21 -2.99
N PRO A 51 12.89 2.86 -1.98
CA PRO A 51 13.66 4.09 -2.17
C PRO A 51 14.91 3.89 -3.02
N GLU A 52 15.42 2.66 -3.15
CA GLU A 52 16.55 2.32 -4.05
C GLU A 52 16.11 2.21 -5.51
N TRP A 53 14.81 2.17 -5.81
CA TRP A 53 14.28 2.20 -7.18
C TRP A 53 14.40 3.60 -7.80
N LYS A 54 15.63 4.00 -8.11
CA LYS A 54 15.95 5.26 -8.82
C LYS A 54 15.43 5.27 -10.26
N LEU A 55 15.25 4.10 -10.87
CA LEU A 55 14.79 3.97 -12.24
C LEU A 55 13.28 3.71 -12.30
N ARG A 56 12.49 4.76 -12.52
CA ARG A 56 11.06 4.61 -12.80
C ARG A 56 10.88 4.20 -14.26
N ARG A 57 10.69 2.90 -14.51
CA ARG A 57 10.38 2.38 -15.85
C ARG A 57 8.93 2.74 -16.18
N VAL A 58 8.73 3.89 -16.82
CA VAL A 58 7.43 4.29 -17.36
C VAL A 58 7.28 3.60 -18.70
N ILE A 59 6.32 2.68 -18.80
CA ILE A 59 5.95 2.06 -20.07
C ILE A 59 4.83 2.91 -20.67
N PRO A 60 5.07 3.62 -21.78
CA PRO A 60 4.01 4.36 -22.45
C PRO A 60 3.02 3.37 -23.07
N PHE A 61 1.74 3.54 -22.74
CA PHE A 61 0.65 2.80 -23.36
C PHE A 61 -0.09 3.68 -24.36
N LYS A 62 -0.61 3.06 -25.43
CA LYS A 62 -1.60 3.72 -26.28
C LYS A 62 -2.86 3.99 -25.46
N LYS A 63 -3.56 5.10 -25.75
CA LYS A 63 -4.78 5.50 -25.02
C LYS A 63 -5.82 4.39 -24.98
N SER A 64 -6.10 3.75 -26.12
CA SER A 64 -7.05 2.64 -26.21
C SER A 64 -6.68 1.44 -25.33
N SER A 65 -5.39 1.09 -25.24
CA SER A 65 -4.90 0.01 -24.38
C SER A 65 -5.02 0.37 -22.89
N TRP A 66 -4.76 1.64 -22.55
CA TRP A 66 -4.90 2.13 -21.18
C TRP A 66 -6.36 2.14 -20.72
N ASP A 67 -7.28 2.60 -21.57
CA ASP A 67 -8.72 2.60 -21.29
C ASP A 67 -9.22 1.17 -21.03
N PHE A 68 -8.78 0.21 -21.85
CA PHE A 68 -9.07 -1.22 -21.64
C PHE A 68 -8.54 -1.74 -20.29
N LEU A 69 -7.30 -1.39 -19.93
CA LEU A 69 -6.70 -1.77 -18.65
C LEU A 69 -7.46 -1.17 -17.47
N GLN A 70 -7.88 0.10 -17.54
CA GLN A 70 -8.70 0.72 -16.50
C GLN A 70 -10.04 0.02 -16.32
N GLN A 71 -10.75 -0.24 -17.42
CA GLN A 71 -12.06 -0.89 -17.35
C GLN A 71 -11.96 -2.32 -16.79
N THR A 72 -10.96 -3.08 -17.23
CA THR A 72 -10.78 -4.48 -16.83
C THR A 72 -10.27 -4.60 -15.40
N SER A 73 -9.31 -3.75 -15.01
CA SER A 73 -8.77 -3.74 -13.65
C SER A 73 -9.81 -3.31 -12.61
N GLY A 74 -10.72 -2.41 -12.97
CA GLY A 74 -11.88 -2.04 -12.14
C GLY A 74 -12.78 -3.24 -11.82
N LYS A 75 -13.07 -4.09 -12.81
CA LYS A 75 -13.86 -5.33 -12.62
C LYS A 75 -13.13 -6.33 -11.71
N LEU A 76 -11.81 -6.42 -11.83
CA LEU A 76 -10.96 -7.34 -11.07
C LEU A 76 -10.51 -6.77 -9.71
N ARG A 77 -10.87 -5.52 -9.39
CA ARG A 77 -10.42 -4.78 -8.19
C ARG A 77 -8.90 -4.75 -8.01
N VAL A 78 -8.16 -4.67 -9.12
CA VAL A 78 -6.69 -4.54 -9.14
C VAL A 78 -6.28 -3.19 -9.72
N ASN A 79 -5.03 -2.79 -9.52
CA ASN A 79 -4.50 -1.58 -10.14
C ASN A 79 -4.26 -1.82 -11.66
N PRO A 80 -4.63 -0.89 -12.56
CA PRO A 80 -4.37 -1.01 -13.99
C PRO A 80 -2.91 -1.32 -14.34
N GLY A 81 -1.96 -0.72 -13.62
CA GLY A 81 -0.53 -0.96 -13.79
C GLY A 81 -0.11 -2.38 -13.38
N HIS A 82 -0.71 -2.95 -12.34
CA HIS A 82 -0.46 -4.36 -11.98
C HIS A 82 -1.02 -5.32 -13.04
N LEU A 83 -2.22 -5.05 -13.55
CA LEU A 83 -2.79 -5.84 -14.63
C LEU A 83 -1.89 -5.78 -15.88
N ALA A 84 -1.38 -4.59 -16.22
CA ALA A 84 -0.46 -4.41 -17.33
C ALA A 84 0.83 -5.22 -17.15
N ALA A 85 1.43 -5.18 -15.95
CA ALA A 85 2.63 -5.97 -15.63
C ALA A 85 2.38 -7.48 -15.79
N MET A 86 1.27 -8.00 -15.27
CA MET A 86 0.91 -9.42 -15.41
C MET A 86 0.74 -9.84 -16.87
N LEU A 87 0.10 -9.01 -17.69
CA LEU A 87 -0.08 -9.28 -19.12
C LEU A 87 1.24 -9.26 -19.88
N LEU A 88 2.14 -8.31 -19.56
CA LEU A 88 3.47 -8.23 -20.15
C LEU A 88 4.31 -9.47 -19.82
N GLU A 89 4.37 -9.89 -18.56
CA GLU A 89 5.13 -11.07 -18.15
C GLU A 89 4.62 -12.34 -18.83
N ARG A 90 3.29 -12.53 -18.89
CA ARG A 90 2.68 -13.66 -19.60
C ARG A 90 2.98 -13.62 -21.10
N GLY A 91 2.94 -12.44 -21.71
CA GLY A 91 3.29 -12.26 -23.13
C GLY A 91 4.74 -12.65 -23.41
N ILE A 92 5.68 -12.23 -22.55
CA ILE A 92 7.10 -12.58 -22.65
C ILE A 92 7.29 -14.10 -22.52
N GLU A 93 6.64 -14.74 -21.55
CA GLU A 93 6.75 -16.20 -21.36
C GLU A 93 6.19 -16.98 -22.56
N SER A 94 5.03 -16.55 -23.08
CA SER A 94 4.44 -17.14 -24.29
C SER A 94 5.38 -17.00 -25.48
N PHE A 95 6.01 -15.82 -25.64
CA PHE A 95 6.94 -15.55 -26.73
C PHE A 95 8.20 -16.43 -26.65
N LYS A 96 8.71 -16.69 -25.42
CA LYS A 96 9.85 -17.59 -25.20
C LYS A 96 9.53 -19.05 -25.54
N LYS A 97 8.29 -19.51 -25.32
CA LYS A 97 7.90 -20.91 -25.59
C LYS A 97 7.73 -21.24 -27.07
N HIS A 98 7.52 -20.23 -27.92
CA HIS A 98 7.32 -20.41 -29.37
C HIS A 98 8.61 -20.11 -30.18
N ARG A 99 9.76 -20.12 -29.51
CA ARG A 99 11.09 -19.97 -30.09
C ARG A 99 11.94 -21.17 -29.73
#